data_AF-A0A5K7Z8A7-F1
#
_entry.id   AF-A0A5K7Z8A7-F1
#
_cell.length_a   1.000
_cell.length_b   1.000
_cell.length_c   1.000
_cell.angle_alpha   90.00
_cell.angle_beta   90.00
_cell.angle_gamma   90.00
#
_symmetry.space_group_name_H-M   'P 1'
#
loop_
_entity.id
_entity.type
_entity.pdbx_description
1 polymer ?
#
loop_
_entity_poly.entity_id
_entity_poly.type
_entity_poly.pdbx_seq_one_letter_code
_entity_poly.pdbx_strand_id
1 'polypeptide(L)'
;MVLKNRIEDFIEIIGSIDWFCRIGSNYIFDNKNLKYANSKKNAQSCWISESFEEASSVAWEAFRQVIVTEKKKLKYWEKSFNKCHEKLIKTLSTSESALKLISSLNQDVDEFASKLPFLGAVGEIIVSDLKPEYDFFTTQIPLYIEGVWVCGWEGKLNSEKFVYPKKNFIIY
;
A
#
# COMPACT_ATOMS: atom_id res chain seq x y z
N MET A 1 -10.99 1.21 -13.10
CA MET A 1 -10.01 2.25 -13.46
C MET A 1 -8.68 1.56 -13.72
N VAL A 2 -8.21 1.54 -14.96
CA VAL A 2 -6.92 0.94 -15.30
C VAL A 2 -5.87 2.02 -15.08
N LEU A 3 -5.09 1.94 -14.01
CA LEU A 3 -3.90 2.77 -13.76
C LEU A 3 -2.86 2.46 -14.85
N LYS A 4 -3.06 2.96 -16.07
CA LYS A 4 -2.18 2.70 -17.21
C LYS A 4 -1.30 3.91 -17.50
N ASN A 5 -0.03 3.76 -17.11
CA ASN A 5 1.18 4.09 -17.87
C ASN A 5 2.07 5.24 -17.40
N ARG A 6 1.69 6.07 -16.43
CA ARG A 6 2.61 7.09 -15.89
C ARG A 6 2.56 7.14 -14.38
N ILE A 7 3.74 7.00 -13.78
CA ILE A 7 3.93 7.11 -12.33
C ILE A 7 3.54 8.51 -11.86
N GLU A 8 3.70 9.52 -12.71
CA GLU A 8 3.26 10.89 -12.44
C GLU A 8 1.74 10.97 -12.21
N ASP A 9 0.93 10.31 -13.04
CA ASP A 9 -0.53 10.29 -12.88
C ASP A 9 -0.92 9.55 -11.59
N PHE A 10 -0.21 8.48 -11.27
CA PHE A 10 -0.37 7.75 -10.02
C PHE A 10 -0.05 8.62 -8.78
N ILE A 11 1.04 9.39 -8.82
CA ILE A 11 1.41 10.30 -7.72
C ILE A 11 0.39 11.43 -7.57
N GLU A 12 -0.21 11.92 -8.66
CA GLU A 12 -1.23 12.97 -8.56
C GLU A 12 -2.51 12.48 -7.86
N ILE A 13 -2.89 11.22 -8.03
CA ILE A 13 -4.04 10.62 -7.33
C ILE A 13 -3.87 10.72 -5.81
N ILE A 14 -2.66 10.61 -5.27
CA ILE A 14 -2.38 10.76 -3.82
C ILE A 14 -2.92 12.10 -3.30
N GLY A 15 -2.83 13.15 -4.11
CA GLY A 15 -3.32 14.49 -3.77
C GLY A 15 -4.84 14.62 -3.69
N SER A 16 -5.58 13.68 -4.29
CA SER A 16 -7.05 13.70 -4.32
C SER A 16 -7.71 12.71 -3.36
N ILE A 17 -6.93 11.92 -2.62
CA ILE A 17 -7.47 10.93 -1.69
C ILE A 17 -8.05 11.63 -0.46
N ASP A 18 -9.33 11.37 -0.18
CA ASP A 18 -9.95 11.68 1.09
C ASP A 18 -9.61 10.60 2.11
N TRP A 19 -8.45 10.75 2.73
CA TRP A 19 -7.83 9.70 3.53
C TRP A 19 -8.75 9.23 4.65
N PHE A 20 -9.01 7.91 4.64
CA PHE A 20 -9.68 7.18 5.72
C PHE A 20 -11.08 7.68 6.06
N CYS A 21 -11.76 8.36 5.12
CA CYS A 21 -13.09 8.93 5.34
C CYS A 21 -14.18 7.88 5.56
N ARG A 22 -13.91 6.60 5.24
CA ARG A 22 -14.84 5.48 5.47
C ARG A 22 -14.69 4.80 6.83
N ILE A 23 -13.64 5.10 7.59
CA ILE A 23 -13.45 4.47 8.91
C ILE A 23 -14.63 4.84 9.83
N GLY A 24 -15.32 3.81 10.34
CA GLY A 24 -16.49 3.99 11.20
C GLY A 24 -17.80 4.22 10.45
N SER A 25 -17.80 4.15 9.12
CA SER A 25 -19.02 4.17 8.31
C SER A 25 -19.54 2.75 8.03
N ASN A 26 -20.81 2.61 7.66
CA ASN A 26 -21.40 1.33 7.21
C ASN A 26 -21.04 1.00 5.74
N TYR A 27 -19.93 1.55 5.22
CA TYR A 27 -19.50 1.33 3.86
C TYR A 27 -19.03 -0.12 3.68
N ILE A 28 -19.52 -0.78 2.62
CA ILE A 28 -19.11 -2.12 2.24
C ILE A 28 -18.47 -2.03 0.86
N PHE A 29 -17.20 -2.40 0.78
CA PHE A 29 -16.49 -2.58 -0.48
C PHE A 29 -16.88 -3.94 -1.08
N ASP A 30 -17.67 -3.94 -2.15
CA ASP A 30 -18.17 -5.17 -2.78
C ASP A 30 -17.05 -5.93 -3.51
N ASN A 31 -16.27 -6.72 -2.77
CA ASN A 31 -15.24 -7.60 -3.29
C ASN A 31 -15.12 -8.87 -2.43
N LYS A 32 -15.47 -10.01 -3.02
CA LYS A 32 -15.49 -11.33 -2.37
C LYS A 32 -14.12 -11.81 -1.88
N ASN A 33 -13.03 -11.18 -2.32
CA ASN A 33 -11.67 -11.55 -1.94
C ASN A 33 -11.11 -10.71 -0.77
N LEU A 34 -11.86 -9.71 -0.30
CA LEU A 34 -11.47 -8.91 0.85
C LEU A 34 -12.07 -9.47 2.15
N LYS A 35 -11.30 -9.34 3.23
CA LYS A 35 -11.76 -9.62 4.59
C LYS A 35 -11.98 -8.30 5.33
N TYR A 36 -12.83 -8.33 6.34
CA TYR A 36 -13.15 -7.15 7.16
C TYR A 36 -12.70 -7.35 8.59
N ALA A 37 -11.95 -6.37 9.12
CA ALA A 37 -11.70 -6.30 10.54
C ALA A 37 -13.00 -5.90 11.25
N ASN A 38 -13.45 -6.74 12.20
CA ASN A 38 -14.72 -6.54 12.90
C ASN A 38 -14.72 -5.40 13.95
N SER A 39 -13.59 -4.74 14.17
CA SER A 39 -13.46 -3.62 15.09
C SER A 39 -12.16 -2.85 14.84
N LYS A 40 -12.11 -1.58 15.28
CA LYS A 40 -10.89 -0.78 15.23
C LYS A 40 -9.72 -1.47 15.92
N LYS A 41 -9.94 -2.09 17.09
CA LYS A 41 -8.90 -2.80 17.84
C LYS A 41 -8.33 -3.96 17.02
N ASN A 42 -9.19 -4.73 16.35
CA ASN A 42 -8.74 -5.83 15.49
C ASN A 42 -7.98 -5.30 14.27
N ALA A 43 -8.46 -4.23 13.63
CA ALA A 43 -7.75 -3.59 12.52
C ALA A 43 -6.34 -3.11 12.92
N GLN A 44 -6.21 -2.52 14.12
CA GLN A 44 -4.91 -2.14 14.68
C GLN A 44 -4.00 -3.35 14.92
N SER A 45 -4.53 -4.44 15.47
CA SER A 45 -3.78 -5.68 15.66
C SER A 45 -3.31 -6.31 14.33
N CYS A 46 -4.15 -6.27 13.29
CA CYS A 46 -3.76 -6.71 11.95
C CYS A 46 -2.65 -5.82 11.36
N TRP A 47 -2.71 -4.51 11.59
CA TRP A 47 -1.78 -3.55 10.99
C TRP A 47 -0.35 -3.72 11.50
N ILE A 48 -0.21 -4.09 12.77
CA ILE A 48 1.08 -4.36 13.42
C ILE A 48 1.44 -5.85 13.40
N SER A 49 0.69 -6.69 12.69
CA SER A 49 0.96 -8.13 12.66
C SER A 49 2.22 -8.43 11.85
N GLU A 50 3.03 -9.35 12.36
CA GLU A 50 4.22 -9.86 11.65
C GLU A 50 3.85 -10.43 10.28
N SER A 51 2.70 -11.08 10.16
CA SER A 51 2.23 -11.62 8.87
C SER A 51 2.03 -10.56 7.80
N PHE A 52 1.53 -9.37 8.17
CA PHE A 52 1.30 -8.30 7.21
C PHE A 52 2.62 -7.60 6.84
N GLU A 53 3.50 -7.43 7.82
CA GLU A 53 4.85 -6.90 7.62
C GLU A 53 5.71 -7.82 6.74
N GLU A 54 5.67 -9.13 7.00
CA GLU A 54 6.39 -10.13 6.21
C GLU A 54 5.89 -10.17 4.77
N ALA A 55 4.56 -10.18 4.56
CA ALA A 55 3.99 -10.13 3.21
C ALA A 55 4.41 -8.88 2.45
N SER A 56 4.35 -7.71 3.10
CA SER A 56 4.78 -6.44 2.50
C SER A 56 6.27 -6.47 2.16
N SER A 57 7.11 -7.01 3.05
CA SER A 57 8.56 -7.14 2.84
C SER A 57 8.89 -8.08 1.68
N VAL A 58 8.23 -9.24 1.59
CA VAL A 58 8.41 -10.17 0.47
C VAL A 58 7.99 -9.53 -0.86
N ALA A 59 6.86 -8.82 -0.88
CA ALA A 59 6.42 -8.10 -2.07
C ALA A 59 7.40 -7.00 -2.49
N TRP A 60 7.99 -6.28 -1.51
CA TRP A 60 8.99 -5.26 -1.75
C TRP A 60 10.25 -5.83 -2.42
N GLU A 61 10.80 -6.89 -1.83
CA GLU A 61 12.00 -7.53 -2.35
C GLU A 61 11.78 -8.15 -3.74
N ALA A 62 10.54 -8.59 -4.05
CA ALA A 62 10.17 -9.13 -5.36
C ALA A 62 10.52 -8.18 -6.52
N PHE A 63 10.01 -6.95 -6.47
CA PHE A 63 10.21 -5.98 -7.53
C PHE A 63 11.58 -5.33 -7.41
N ARG A 64 12.09 -5.12 -6.17
CA ARG A 64 13.36 -4.44 -5.94
C ARG A 64 14.50 -5.18 -6.62
N GLN A 65 14.53 -6.51 -6.55
CA GLN A 65 15.53 -7.34 -7.22
C GLN A 65 15.57 -7.11 -8.73
N VAL A 66 14.42 -6.83 -9.35
CA VAL A 66 14.34 -6.50 -10.78
C VAL A 66 14.86 -5.07 -11.03
N ILE A 67 14.46 -4.09 -10.20
CA ILE A 67 14.84 -2.69 -10.37
C ILE A 67 16.36 -2.47 -10.25
N VAL A 68 17.00 -3.06 -9.24
CA VAL A 68 18.42 -2.79 -8.92
C VAL A 68 19.39 -3.35 -9.95
N THR A 69 18.96 -4.30 -10.78
CA THR A 69 19.80 -4.90 -11.84
C THR A 69 20.03 -3.94 -13.02
N GLU A 70 19.18 -2.92 -13.18
CA GLU A 70 19.27 -1.96 -14.27
C GLU A 70 19.45 -0.53 -13.76
N LYS A 71 20.64 0.05 -13.98
CA LYS A 71 20.99 1.41 -13.51
C LYS A 71 19.98 2.50 -13.91
N LYS A 72 19.36 2.39 -15.09
CA LYS A 72 18.35 3.36 -15.55
C LYS A 72 17.05 3.23 -14.73
N LYS A 73 16.60 2.01 -14.44
CA LYS A 73 15.41 1.75 -13.62
C LYS A 73 15.61 2.16 -12.18
N LEU A 74 16.77 1.84 -11.60
CA LEU A 74 17.13 2.26 -10.25
C LEU A 74 17.03 3.78 -10.08
N LYS A 75 17.65 4.56 -10.97
CA LYS A 75 17.57 6.03 -10.93
C LYS A 75 16.14 6.55 -11.09
N TYR A 76 15.36 5.92 -11.97
CA TYR A 76 13.97 6.31 -12.17
C TYR A 76 13.12 6.01 -10.94
N TRP A 77 13.33 4.85 -10.33
CA TRP A 77 12.68 4.44 -9.10
C TRP A 77 13.01 5.36 -7.94
N GLU A 78 14.29 5.67 -7.67
CA GLU A 78 14.69 6.60 -6.60
C GLU A 78 14.00 7.96 -6.72
N LYS A 79 13.99 8.53 -7.94
CA LYS A 79 13.31 9.81 -8.21
C LYS A 79 11.81 9.73 -7.96
N SER A 80 11.18 8.67 -8.44
CA SER A 80 9.73 8.47 -8.33
C SER A 80 9.29 8.14 -6.91
N PHE A 81 10.08 7.34 -6.19
CA PHE A 81 9.88 6.99 -4.79
C PHE A 81 9.90 8.25 -3.93
N ASN A 82 10.92 9.10 -4.06
CA ASN A 82 11.03 10.32 -3.25
C ASN A 82 9.86 11.27 -3.49
N LYS A 83 9.47 11.47 -4.75
CA LYS A 83 8.29 12.29 -5.10
C LYS A 83 7.00 11.74 -4.51
N CYS A 84 6.81 10.41 -4.61
CA CYS A 84 5.65 9.73 -4.05
C CYS A 84 5.63 9.89 -2.52
N HIS A 85 6.77 9.71 -1.87
CA HIS A 85 6.93 9.84 -0.43
C HIS A 85 6.61 11.26 0.05
N GLU A 86 7.23 12.28 -0.53
CA GLU A 86 6.97 13.69 -0.21
C GLU A 86 5.48 14.05 -0.37
N LYS A 87 4.86 13.61 -1.47
CA LYS A 87 3.43 13.83 -1.72
C LYS A 87 2.58 13.15 -0.65
N LEU A 88 2.88 11.89 -0.33
CA LEU A 88 2.16 11.10 0.65
C LEU A 88 2.21 11.74 2.04
N ILE A 89 3.41 12.05 2.54
CA ILE A 89 3.63 12.74 3.82
C ILE A 89 2.84 14.04 3.88
N LYS A 90 2.92 14.86 2.82
CA LYS A 90 2.22 16.14 2.75
C LYS A 90 0.71 15.96 2.87
N THR A 91 0.12 15.03 2.13
CA THR A 91 -1.34 14.83 2.11
C THR A 91 -1.87 14.23 3.41
N LEU A 92 -1.14 13.29 4.02
CA LEU A 92 -1.49 12.71 5.32
C LEU A 92 -1.40 13.77 6.42
N SER A 93 -0.37 14.62 6.39
CA SER A 93 -0.17 15.68 7.39
C SER A 93 -1.26 16.74 7.41
N THR A 94 -2.03 16.86 6.32
CA THR A 94 -3.16 17.82 6.22
C THR A 94 -4.52 17.18 6.41
N SER A 95 -4.60 15.85 6.49
CA SER A 95 -5.87 15.12 6.66
C SER A 95 -6.15 14.87 8.14
N GLU A 96 -7.24 15.46 8.66
CA GLU A 96 -7.63 15.27 10.06
C GLU A 96 -7.95 13.80 10.37
N SER A 97 -8.63 13.10 9.46
CA SER A 97 -8.94 11.67 9.58
C SER A 97 -7.68 10.80 9.57
N ALA A 98 -6.70 11.11 8.72
CA ALA A 98 -5.41 10.43 8.74
C ALA A 98 -4.67 10.65 10.05
N LEU A 99 -4.54 11.90 10.51
CA LEU A 99 -3.86 12.21 11.77
C LEU A 99 -4.51 11.52 12.98
N LYS A 100 -5.85 11.45 13.02
CA LYS A 100 -6.58 10.70 14.05
C LYS A 100 -6.26 9.20 14.03
N LEU A 101 -6.18 8.59 12.84
CA LEU A 101 -5.82 7.18 12.71
C LEU A 101 -4.37 6.95 13.15
N ILE A 102 -3.43 7.73 12.60
CA ILE A 102 -1.99 7.65 12.87
C ILE A 102 -1.70 7.79 14.37
N SER A 103 -2.28 8.81 15.01
CA SER A 103 -2.14 9.00 16.45
C SER A 103 -2.67 7.82 17.25
N SER A 104 -3.78 7.20 16.82
CA SER A 104 -4.33 6.02 17.51
C SER A 104 -3.49 4.75 17.36
N LEU A 105 -2.52 4.76 16.44
CA LEU A 105 -1.54 3.69 16.22
C LEU A 105 -0.22 3.94 16.97
N ASN A 106 -0.07 5.07 17.65
CA ASN A 106 1.20 5.54 18.23
C ASN A 106 2.35 5.56 17.22
N GLN A 107 2.06 5.96 15.98
CA GLN A 107 3.05 6.16 14.93
C GLN A 107 3.15 7.63 14.57
N ASP A 108 4.28 8.05 13.99
CA ASP A 108 4.34 9.32 13.28
C ASP A 108 3.87 9.18 11.82
N VAL A 109 3.79 10.31 11.11
CA VAL A 109 3.32 10.34 9.72
C VAL A 109 4.27 9.59 8.78
N ASP A 110 5.57 9.62 9.05
CA ASP A 110 6.61 9.01 8.21
C ASP A 110 6.58 7.48 8.35
N GLU A 111 6.56 7.00 9.59
CA GLU A 111 6.36 5.61 9.94
C GLU A 111 5.09 5.04 9.32
N PHE A 112 3.98 5.78 9.39
CA PHE A 112 2.72 5.34 8.80
C PHE A 112 2.76 5.35 7.26
N ALA A 113 3.30 6.41 6.65
CA ALA A 113 3.40 6.55 5.21
C ALA A 113 4.28 5.46 4.58
N SER A 114 5.36 5.06 5.25
CA SER A 114 6.27 4.00 4.78
C SER A 114 5.59 2.63 4.66
N LYS A 115 4.55 2.38 5.46
CA LYS A 115 3.75 1.13 5.45
C LYS A 115 2.61 1.15 4.44
N LEU A 116 2.25 2.31 3.89
CA LEU A 116 1.21 2.41 2.88
C LEU A 116 1.70 1.85 1.53
N PRO A 117 0.80 1.31 0.70
CA PRO A 117 1.20 0.60 -0.52
C PRO A 117 1.78 1.52 -1.61
N PHE A 118 1.67 2.84 -1.49
CA PHE A 118 1.95 3.75 -2.60
C PHE A 118 3.41 3.70 -3.06
N LEU A 119 4.35 3.63 -2.11
CA LEU A 119 5.78 3.53 -2.44
C LEU A 119 6.09 2.21 -3.15
N GLY A 120 5.43 1.12 -2.75
CA GLY A 120 5.61 -0.20 -3.36
C GLY A 120 4.96 -0.28 -4.74
N ALA A 121 3.81 0.38 -4.90
CA ALA A 121 3.12 0.48 -6.17
C ALA A 121 3.96 1.21 -7.23
N VAL A 122 4.77 2.21 -6.85
CA VAL A 122 5.76 2.80 -7.77
C VAL A 122 6.70 1.72 -8.32
N GLY A 123 7.21 0.86 -7.45
CA GLY A 123 8.09 -0.24 -7.83
C GLY A 123 7.41 -1.24 -8.79
N GLU A 124 6.20 -1.68 -8.44
CA GLU A 124 5.39 -2.57 -9.27
C GLU A 124 5.06 -1.99 -10.65
N ILE A 125 4.70 -0.70 -10.72
CA ILE A 125 4.44 -0.03 -12.00
C ILE A 125 5.68 -0.04 -12.90
N ILE A 126 6.87 0.22 -12.34
CA ILE A 126 8.14 0.22 -13.10
C ILE A 126 8.45 -1.15 -13.70
N VAL A 127 8.11 -2.23 -12.99
CA VAL A 127 8.41 -3.60 -13.43
C VAL A 127 7.24 -4.30 -14.12
N SER A 128 6.08 -3.64 -14.23
CA SER A 128 4.83 -4.25 -14.69
C SER A 128 4.92 -4.91 -16.08
N ASP A 129 5.68 -4.34 -17.00
CA ASP A 129 5.91 -4.93 -18.33
C ASP A 129 6.74 -6.23 -18.29
N LEU A 130 7.53 -6.43 -17.23
CA LEU A 130 8.38 -7.62 -17.05
C LEU A 130 7.74 -8.67 -16.13
N LYS A 131 7.00 -8.20 -15.13
CA LYS A 131 6.44 -8.97 -14.01
C LYS A 131 5.02 -8.51 -13.73
N PRO A 132 4.07 -8.75 -14.66
CA PRO A 132 2.68 -8.33 -14.50
C PRO A 132 1.97 -8.97 -13.31
N GLU A 133 2.51 -10.09 -12.80
CA GLU A 133 2.03 -10.76 -11.60
C GLU A 133 2.40 -10.03 -10.29
N TYR A 134 3.31 -9.04 -10.34
CA TYR A 134 3.68 -8.26 -9.16
C TYR A 134 2.70 -7.09 -8.98
N ASP A 135 1.61 -7.36 -8.28
CA ASP A 135 0.50 -6.43 -8.12
C ASP A 135 -0.08 -6.33 -6.69
N PHE A 136 0.68 -6.72 -5.67
CA PHE A 136 0.33 -6.68 -4.25
C PHE A 136 0.03 -5.26 -3.79
N PHE A 137 0.91 -4.30 -4.07
CA PHE A 137 0.74 -2.91 -3.65
C PHE A 137 -0.27 -2.18 -4.54
N THR A 138 -0.17 -2.33 -5.85
CA THR A 138 -1.06 -1.68 -6.84
C THR A 138 -2.52 -2.08 -6.66
N THR A 139 -2.79 -3.31 -6.22
CA THR A 139 -4.16 -3.77 -5.92
C THR A 139 -4.78 -3.08 -4.71
N GLN A 140 -3.96 -2.60 -3.76
CA GLN A 140 -4.48 -1.92 -2.59
C GLN A 140 -4.92 -0.49 -2.91
N ILE A 141 -4.33 0.15 -3.94
CA ILE A 141 -4.56 1.56 -4.26
C ILE A 141 -6.05 1.93 -4.43
N PRO A 142 -6.89 1.17 -5.16
CA PRO A 142 -8.31 1.46 -5.25
C PRO A 142 -9.05 1.50 -3.90
N LEU A 143 -8.59 0.75 -2.89
CA LEU A 143 -9.21 0.74 -1.56
C LEU A 143 -8.96 2.07 -0.85
N TYR A 144 -7.73 2.60 -0.94
CA TYR A 144 -7.40 3.89 -0.37
C TYR A 144 -8.07 5.05 -1.11
N ILE A 145 -8.26 4.95 -2.43
CA ILE A 145 -9.03 5.94 -3.20
C ILE A 145 -10.46 6.05 -2.70
N GLU A 146 -11.08 4.93 -2.31
CA GLU A 146 -12.41 4.91 -1.71
C GLU A 146 -12.45 5.36 -0.23
N GLY A 147 -11.29 5.69 0.35
CA GLY A 147 -11.16 6.11 1.74
C GLY A 147 -11.17 4.97 2.76
N VAL A 148 -10.91 3.74 2.32
CA VAL A 148 -10.84 2.52 3.15
C VAL A 148 -9.40 2.29 3.64
N TRP A 149 -9.24 1.74 4.84
CA TRP A 149 -7.93 1.36 5.36
C TRP A 149 -7.63 -0.11 5.09
N VAL A 150 -6.59 -0.40 4.30
CA VAL A 150 -6.00 -1.75 4.26
C VAL A 150 -5.16 -1.93 5.52
N CYS A 151 -5.70 -2.70 6.46
CA CYS A 151 -5.13 -2.87 7.79
C CYS A 151 -4.44 -4.22 7.97
N GLY A 152 -4.39 -5.08 6.96
CA GLY A 152 -3.74 -6.38 7.12
C GLY A 152 -3.75 -7.24 5.87
N TRP A 153 -3.18 -8.43 6.02
CA TRP A 153 -3.12 -9.45 5.00
C TRP A 153 -3.18 -10.84 5.63
N GLU A 154 -3.83 -11.79 4.94
CA GLU A 154 -3.86 -13.18 5.35
C GLU A 154 -3.42 -14.13 4.25
N GLY A 155 -2.49 -15.01 4.57
CA GLY A 155 -2.07 -16.06 3.68
C GLY A 155 -0.88 -16.83 4.23
N LYS A 156 -0.44 -17.81 3.46
CA LYS A 156 0.77 -18.57 3.79
C LYS A 156 1.90 -18.05 2.94
N LEU A 157 2.93 -17.53 3.59
CA LEU A 157 4.24 -17.35 2.98
C LEU A 157 5.00 -18.67 3.14
N ASN A 158 5.74 -19.06 2.11
CA ASN A 158 6.61 -20.22 2.19
C ASN A 158 8.04 -19.71 2.36
N SER A 159 8.66 -19.95 3.51
CA SER A 159 10.03 -19.48 3.77
C SER A 159 11.09 -20.23 2.95
N GLU A 160 10.79 -21.44 2.48
CA GLU A 160 11.72 -22.27 1.71
C GLU A 160 11.72 -21.96 0.21
N LYS A 161 10.70 -21.22 -0.27
CA LYS A 161 10.59 -20.81 -1.67
C LYS A 161 10.02 -19.41 -1.73
N PHE A 162 10.69 -18.50 -2.41
CA PHE A 162 10.15 -17.18 -2.67
C PHE A 162 8.76 -17.29 -3.35
N VAL A 163 7.71 -16.89 -2.63
CA VAL A 163 6.32 -16.86 -3.12
C VAL A 163 5.80 -15.45 -2.99
N TYR A 164 5.51 -14.83 -4.14
CA TYR A 164 4.90 -13.51 -4.16
C TYR A 164 3.51 -13.54 -3.48
N PRO A 165 3.22 -12.65 -2.53
CA PRO A 165 1.97 -12.71 -1.78
C PRO A 165 0.76 -12.42 -2.68
N LYS A 166 -0.30 -13.21 -2.53
CA LYS A 166 -1.57 -12.99 -3.25
C LYS A 166 -2.39 -11.89 -2.60
N LYS A 167 -3.40 -11.36 -3.28
CA LYS A 167 -4.24 -10.20 -2.89
C LYS A 167 -5.29 -10.48 -1.79
N ASN A 168 -4.88 -11.03 -0.65
CA ASN A 168 -5.78 -11.41 0.45
C ASN A 168 -5.79 -10.34 1.56
N PHE A 169 -6.28 -9.15 1.24
CA PHE A 169 -6.22 -8.00 2.13
C PHE A 169 -7.36 -8.01 3.17
N ILE A 170 -7.05 -7.51 4.36
CA ILE A 170 -8.02 -7.16 5.40
C ILE A 170 -8.22 -5.66 5.36
N ILE A 171 -9.48 -5.22 5.36
CA ILE A 171 -9.86 -3.81 5.36
C ILE A 171 -10.67 -3.42 6.61
N TYR A 172 -10.63 -2.13 6.94
CA TYR A 172 -11.44 -1.48 7.98
C TYR A 172 -11.98 -0.13 7.52
#